data_AF-A0A101U424-F1
#
_entry.id   AF-A0A101U424-F1
#
_cell.length_a   1.000
_cell.length_b   1.000
_cell.length_c   1.000
_cell.angle_alpha   90.00
_cell.angle_beta   90.00
_cell.angle_gamma   90.00
#
_symmetry.space_group_name_H-M   'P 1'
#
loop_
_entity.id
_entity.type
_entity.pdbx_description
1 polymer ?
#
loop_
_entity_poly.entity_id
_entity_poly.type
_entity_poly.pdbx_seq_one_letter_code
_entity_poly.pdbx_strand_id
1 'polypeptide(L)'
;MADKVAKLAKQINAFAKSHGGAEAQVAYIGQRGARIVLVGEDGGWGDLVAPTYEIAEQAVEKAGITRHESFDGEFAAKVTTSEYEWKRMAGIQIGG
;
A
#
# COMPACT_ATOMS: atom_id res chain seq x y z
N MET A 1 -0.74 20.95 1.69
CA MET A 1 0.23 19.83 1.60
C MET A 1 0.22 19.01 2.89
N ALA A 2 0.53 19.62 4.05
CA ALA A 2 0.60 18.95 5.35
C ALA A 2 -0.64 18.11 5.73
N ASP A 3 -1.85 18.59 5.45
CA ASP A 3 -3.09 17.84 5.76
C ASP A 3 -3.21 16.54 4.99
N LYS A 4 -2.78 16.53 3.72
CA LYS A 4 -2.80 15.32 2.88
C LYS A 4 -1.80 14.28 3.39
N VAL A 5 -0.61 14.73 3.75
CA VAL A 5 0.43 13.90 4.39
C VAL A 5 -0.10 13.31 5.68
N ALA A 6 -0.70 14.12 6.56
CA ALA A 6 -1.26 13.65 7.83
C ALA A 6 -2.40 12.63 7.64
N LYS A 7 -3.28 12.87 6.64
CA LYS A 7 -4.37 11.94 6.32
C LYS A 7 -3.83 10.61 5.82
N LEU A 8 -2.88 10.61 4.88
CA LEU A 8 -2.28 9.40 4.35
C LEU A 8 -1.51 8.63 5.44
N ALA A 9 -0.69 9.31 6.24
CA ALA A 9 0.01 8.69 7.36
C ALA A 9 -0.96 8.03 8.35
N LYS A 10 -2.12 8.66 8.62
CA LYS A 10 -3.18 8.05 9.44
C LYS A 10 -3.74 6.77 8.81
N GLN A 11 -3.95 6.75 7.50
CA GLN A 11 -4.43 5.56 6.78
C GLN A 11 -3.39 4.43 6.78
N ILE A 12 -2.12 4.77 6.59
CA ILE A 12 -0.99 3.82 6.67
C ILE A 12 -0.94 3.20 8.08
N ASN A 13 -1.01 4.00 9.14
CA ASN A 13 -1.00 3.50 10.51
C ASN A 13 -2.22 2.63 10.85
N ALA A 14 -3.39 2.98 10.30
CA ALA A 14 -4.59 2.16 10.47
C ALA A 14 -4.45 0.78 9.79
N PHE A 15 -3.87 0.75 8.59
CA PHE A 15 -3.53 -0.49 7.90
C PHE A 15 -2.51 -1.31 8.72
N ALA A 16 -1.36 -0.72 9.06
CA ALA A 16 -0.31 -1.39 9.84
C ALA A 16 -0.85 -2.01 11.14
N LYS A 17 -1.68 -1.27 11.88
CA LYS A 17 -2.30 -1.77 13.11
C LYS A 17 -3.21 -2.98 12.88
N SER A 18 -3.89 -3.04 11.74
CA SER A 18 -4.81 -4.14 11.41
C SER A 18 -4.08 -5.39 10.95
N HIS A 19 -2.83 -5.27 10.52
CA HIS A 19 -2.04 -6.31 9.87
C HIS A 19 -0.76 -6.73 10.64
N GLY A 20 -0.66 -6.37 11.93
CA GLY A 20 0.51 -6.66 12.79
C GLY A 20 1.72 -5.73 12.58
N GLY A 21 1.79 -5.10 11.43
CA GLY A 21 2.78 -4.13 11.00
C GLY A 21 2.55 -3.83 9.53
N ALA A 22 3.36 -2.97 8.92
CA ALA A 22 3.36 -2.80 7.48
C ALA A 22 4.70 -2.27 6.98
N GLU A 23 4.99 -2.56 5.73
CA GLU A 23 6.06 -1.96 4.93
C GLU A 23 5.44 -1.41 3.65
N ALA A 24 6.12 -0.46 3.00
CA ALA A 24 5.56 0.27 1.87
C ALA A 24 6.52 0.38 0.68
N GLN A 25 5.96 0.52 -0.52
CA GLN A 25 6.68 0.97 -1.71
C GLN A 25 5.92 2.12 -2.35
N VAL A 26 6.67 3.11 -2.88
CA VAL A 26 6.11 4.28 -3.56
C VAL A 26 6.48 4.27 -5.03
N ALA A 27 5.49 4.22 -5.91
CA ALA A 27 5.67 4.24 -7.37
C ALA A 27 4.95 5.41 -8.02
N TYR A 28 5.57 6.05 -9.02
CA TYR A 28 4.91 7.02 -9.89
C TYR A 28 3.82 6.33 -10.73
N ILE A 29 2.66 6.97 -10.85
CA ILE A 29 1.54 6.53 -11.72
C ILE A 29 1.21 7.58 -12.79
N GLY A 30 2.23 8.29 -13.26
CA GLY A 30 2.10 9.39 -14.23
C GLY A 30 1.43 10.63 -13.63
N GLN A 31 0.61 11.32 -14.42
CA GLN A 31 -0.05 12.58 -14.01
C GLN A 31 -1.01 12.42 -12.82
N ARG A 32 -1.39 11.20 -12.46
CA ARG A 32 -2.27 10.91 -11.32
C ARG A 32 -1.54 10.99 -9.97
N GLY A 33 -0.20 11.11 -9.98
CA GLY A 33 0.62 11.24 -8.78
C GLY A 33 1.41 9.97 -8.49
N ALA A 34 1.31 9.46 -7.26
CA ALA A 34 2.03 8.28 -6.81
C ALA A 34 1.11 7.29 -6.09
N ARG A 35 1.40 5.99 -6.26
CA ARG A 35 0.78 4.89 -5.53
C ARG A 35 1.70 4.49 -4.37
N ILE A 36 1.12 4.28 -3.20
CA ILE A 36 1.76 3.69 -2.03
C ILE A 36 1.20 2.28 -1.92
N VAL A 37 2.01 1.26 -2.23
CA VAL A 37 1.65 -0.14 -1.99
C VAL A 37 2.04 -0.47 -0.56
N LEU A 38 1.12 -1.01 0.22
CA LEU A 38 1.32 -1.46 1.59
C LEU A 38 1.25 -2.98 1.63
N VAL A 39 2.19 -3.61 2.34
CA VAL A 39 2.16 -5.05 2.64
C VAL A 39 2.31 -5.22 4.15
N GLY A 40 1.36 -5.91 4.74
CA GLY A 40 1.30 -6.22 6.17
C GLY A 40 2.17 -7.40 6.55
N GLU A 41 2.44 -7.58 7.85
CA GLU A 41 3.17 -8.75 8.35
C GLU A 41 2.41 -10.06 8.16
N ASP A 42 1.08 -9.99 8.14
CA ASP A 42 0.19 -11.10 7.82
C ASP A 42 0.09 -11.38 6.29
N GLY A 43 0.84 -10.65 5.47
CA GLY A 43 0.84 -10.75 4.02
C GLY A 43 -0.34 -10.08 3.32
N GLY A 44 -1.28 -9.48 4.08
CA GLY A 44 -2.34 -8.65 3.53
C GLY A 44 -1.75 -7.44 2.81
N TRP A 45 -2.39 -6.99 1.73
CA TRP A 45 -1.86 -5.88 0.94
C TRP A 45 -2.96 -4.92 0.49
N GLY A 46 -2.58 -3.69 0.23
CA GLY A 46 -3.48 -2.65 -0.24
C GLY A 46 -2.73 -1.47 -0.84
N ASP A 47 -3.48 -0.51 -1.39
CA ASP A 47 -2.89 0.69 -1.94
C ASP A 47 -3.59 1.98 -1.54
N LEU A 48 -2.78 3.02 -1.45
CA LEU A 48 -3.21 4.40 -1.32
C LEU A 48 -2.67 5.19 -2.51
N VAL A 49 -3.37 6.26 -2.88
CA VAL A 49 -2.93 7.18 -3.94
C VAL A 49 -2.70 8.56 -3.36
N ALA A 50 -1.50 9.09 -3.59
CA ALA A 50 -1.12 10.45 -3.29
C ALA A 50 -1.10 11.30 -4.57
N PRO A 51 -1.48 12.59 -4.50
CA PRO A 51 -1.51 13.44 -5.69
C PRO A 51 -0.12 13.82 -6.22
N THR A 52 0.94 13.66 -5.42
CA THR A 52 2.34 13.79 -5.85
C THR A 52 3.18 12.72 -5.15
N TYR A 53 4.35 12.42 -5.72
CA TYR A 53 5.32 11.49 -5.13
C TYR A 53 5.86 12.00 -3.80
N GLU A 54 6.17 13.29 -3.72
CA GLU A 54 6.66 13.93 -2.49
C GLU A 54 5.66 13.77 -1.32
N ILE A 55 4.36 13.91 -1.57
CA ILE A 55 3.33 13.68 -0.53
C ILE A 55 3.32 12.21 -0.09
N ALA A 56 3.53 11.27 -1.01
CA ALA A 56 3.59 9.85 -0.67
C ALA A 56 4.81 9.53 0.19
N GLU A 57 6.00 10.02 -0.18
CA GLU A 57 7.22 9.82 0.60
C GLU A 57 7.08 10.40 2.01
N GLN A 58 6.64 11.65 2.13
CA GLN A 58 6.43 12.30 3.44
C GLN A 58 5.38 11.56 4.28
N ALA A 59 4.37 10.95 3.66
CA ALA A 59 3.35 10.19 4.39
C ALA A 59 3.90 8.87 4.93
N VAL A 60 4.71 8.16 4.15
CA VAL A 60 5.39 6.91 4.58
C VAL A 60 6.40 7.21 5.68
N GLU A 61 7.22 8.25 5.52
CA GLU A 61 8.17 8.72 6.53
C GLU A 61 7.45 9.08 7.83
N LYS A 62 6.36 9.87 7.75
CA LYS A 62 5.56 10.25 8.91
C LYS A 62 4.87 9.07 9.60
N ALA A 63 4.53 8.01 8.86
CA ALA A 63 3.98 6.78 9.42
C ALA A 63 5.05 5.94 10.14
N GLY A 64 6.33 6.16 9.85
CA GLY A 64 7.44 5.46 10.51
C GLY A 64 7.58 3.99 10.11
N ILE A 65 7.14 3.63 8.90
CA ILE A 65 7.26 2.27 8.36
C ILE A 65 8.39 2.18 7.33
N THR A 66 8.96 0.99 7.15
CA THR A 66 10.02 0.76 6.16
C THR A 66 9.51 1.04 4.74
N ARG A 67 10.26 1.85 4.00
CA ARG A 67 10.06 2.09 2.57
C ARG A 67 11.05 1.26 1.75
N HIS A 68 10.54 0.56 0.75
CA HIS A 68 11.31 -0.11 -0.28
C HIS A 68 11.42 0.75 -1.54
N GLU A 69 12.56 0.68 -2.20
CA GLU A 69 12.80 1.39 -3.47
C GLU A 69 12.00 0.74 -4.62
N SER A 70 11.96 -0.59 -4.65
CA SER A 70 11.27 -1.38 -5.66
C SER A 70 10.26 -2.34 -5.03
N PHE A 71 9.28 -2.74 -5.84
CA PHE A 71 8.30 -3.75 -5.46
C PHE A 71 8.70 -5.09 -6.08
N ASP A 72 9.72 -5.73 -5.50
CA ASP A 72 10.28 -6.98 -6.00
C ASP A 72 10.82 -7.87 -4.87
N GLY A 73 11.42 -9.00 -5.26
CA GLY A 73 12.18 -9.88 -4.38
C GLY A 73 11.45 -10.27 -3.11
N GLU A 74 12.10 -10.04 -1.97
CA GLU A 74 11.59 -10.36 -0.64
C GLU A 74 10.34 -9.57 -0.28
N PHE A 75 10.22 -8.32 -0.74
CA PHE A 75 9.06 -7.48 -0.41
C PHE A 75 7.81 -7.97 -1.15
N ALA A 76 7.92 -8.24 -2.45
CA ALA A 76 6.83 -8.82 -3.23
C ALA A 76 6.45 -10.22 -2.73
N ALA A 77 7.42 -11.01 -2.25
CA ALA A 77 7.19 -12.35 -1.71
C ALA A 77 6.38 -12.37 -0.40
N LYS A 78 6.29 -11.26 0.34
CA LYS A 78 5.44 -11.15 1.54
C LYS A 78 3.95 -11.15 1.22
N VAL A 79 3.56 -10.78 0.00
CA VAL A 79 2.16 -10.72 -0.40
C VAL A 79 1.53 -12.10 -0.35
N THR A 80 0.51 -12.23 0.49
CA THR A 80 -0.37 -13.38 0.51
C THR A 80 -1.68 -12.98 -0.15
N THR A 81 -2.09 -13.75 -1.15
CA THR A 81 -3.42 -13.62 -1.74
C THR A 81 -4.09 -14.98 -1.64
N SER A 82 -5.17 -15.04 -0.86
CA SER A 82 -5.91 -16.27 -0.62
C SER A 82 -6.58 -16.80 -1.88
N GLU A 83 -6.95 -18.08 -1.89
CA GLU A 83 -7.68 -18.69 -3.00
C GLU A 83 -9.01 -17.96 -3.30
N TYR A 84 -9.66 -17.43 -2.26
CA TYR A 84 -10.86 -16.61 -2.41
C TYR A 84 -10.60 -15.31 -3.17
N GLU A 85 -9.52 -14.60 -2.84
CA GLU A 85 -9.13 -13.36 -3.51
C GLU A 85 -8.67 -13.63 -4.94
N TRP A 86 -7.92 -14.71 -5.17
CA TRP A 86 -7.56 -15.19 -6.51
C TRP A 86 -8.79 -15.45 -7.37
N LYS A 87 -9.82 -16.10 -6.83
CA LYS A 87 -11.09 -16.32 -7.52
C LYS A 87 -11.79 -15.02 -7.91
N ARG A 88 -11.73 -13.98 -7.07
CA ARG A 88 -12.26 -12.64 -7.42
C ARG A 88 -11.44 -11.94 -8.50
N MET A 89 -10.11 -12.00 -8.42
CA MET A 89 -9.22 -11.35 -9.39
C MET A 89 -9.26 -12.02 -10.76
N ALA A 90 -9.43 -13.35 -10.80
CA ALA A 90 -9.57 -14.13 -12.03
C ALA A 90 -10.90 -13.87 -12.76
N GLY A 91 -11.73 -12.96 -12.26
CA GLY A 91 -12.99 -12.59 -12.92
C GLY A 91 -14.04 -13.69 -12.83
N ILE A 92 -14.17 -14.38 -11.68
CA ILE A 92 -15.43 -15.06 -11.41
C ILE A 92 -16.51 -13.98 -11.47
N GLN A 93 -17.33 -14.06 -12.52
CA GLN A 93 -18.59 -13.37 -12.64
C GLN A 93 -19.51 -13.94 -11.55
N ILE A 94 -19.30 -13.54 -10.29
CA ILE A 94 -20.29 -13.70 -9.23
C ILE A 94 -21.41 -12.74 -9.65
N GLY A 95 -22.33 -13.25 -10.47
CA GLY A 95 -23.45 -12.48 -10.98
C GLY A 95 -24.45 -12.16 -9.88
N GLY A 96 -25.09 -10.99 -10.01
CA GLY A 96 -26.40 -10.68 -9.46
C GLY A 96 -26.43 -10.18 -8.04
#